data_AF-A0A8H7V4S7-F1
#
_entry.id   AF-A0A8H7V4S7-F1
#
_cell.length_a   1.000
_cell.length_b   1.000
_cell.length_c   1.000
_cell.angle_alpha   90.00
_cell.angle_beta   90.00
_cell.angle_gamma   90.00
#
_symmetry.space_group_name_H-M   'P 1'
#
loop_
_entity.id
_entity.type
_entity.pdbx_description
1 polymer ?
#
loop_
_entity_poly.entity_id
_entity_poly.type
_entity_poly.pdbx_seq_one_letter_code
_entity_poly.pdbx_strand_id
1 'polypeptide(L)'
;MDFTNNSELDSNIIKSQLNSLDLLRSKTQALVDCKATLLSKTEILDNKKSLLEETNAEKQKLQREKKMLREMLQNITQDLNSIAEVEQSLAKESEDLERSVNKIKMEQYEPLHDQVNEIRVQNGMTKLPHIQQELEAQMAKILEERRMKWQQEESSNNKRKSNKSRKN
;
A
#
# COMPACT_ATOMS: atom_id res chain seq x y z
N MET A 1 -40.13 91.79 35.70
CA MET A 1 -39.74 90.80 36.73
C MET A 1 -39.50 89.50 35.97
N ASP A 2 -38.40 89.40 35.22
CA ASP A 2 -38.26 88.37 34.17
C ASP A 2 -36.95 87.56 34.25
N PHE A 3 -36.10 87.83 35.25
CA PHE A 3 -34.80 87.17 35.39
C PHE A 3 -34.88 85.75 35.98
N THR A 4 -35.94 85.42 36.74
CA THR A 4 -36.09 84.10 37.39
C THR A 4 -36.62 83.03 36.43
N ASN A 5 -37.59 83.37 35.55
CA ASN A 5 -38.11 82.43 34.55
C ASN A 5 -37.06 82.00 33.52
N ASN A 6 -36.14 82.90 33.15
CA ASN A 6 -35.07 82.59 32.19
C ASN A 6 -34.01 81.64 32.79
N SER A 7 -33.66 81.83 34.06
CA SER A 7 -32.73 80.95 34.78
C SER A 7 -33.27 79.53 34.98
N GLU A 8 -34.59 79.38 35.14
CA GLU A 8 -35.23 78.08 35.36
C GLU A 8 -35.39 77.29 34.04
N LEU A 9 -35.66 78.00 32.94
CA LEU A 9 -35.60 77.47 31.57
C LEU A 9 -34.18 76.97 31.22
N ASP A 10 -33.15 77.76 31.50
CA ASP A 10 -31.76 77.35 31.26
C ASP A 10 -31.36 76.13 32.10
N SER A 11 -31.82 76.04 33.35
CA SER A 11 -31.57 74.85 34.21
C SER A 11 -32.20 73.57 33.64
N ASN A 12 -33.41 73.67 33.10
CA ASN A 12 -34.10 72.53 32.49
C ASN A 12 -33.45 72.10 31.17
N ILE A 13 -32.97 73.06 30.36
CA ILE A 13 -32.20 72.78 29.14
C ILE A 13 -30.92 72.04 29.51
N ILE A 14 -30.16 72.54 30.48
CA ILE A 14 -28.92 71.90 30.95
C ILE A 14 -29.17 70.47 31.46
N LYS A 15 -30.23 70.25 32.25
CA LYS A 15 -30.61 68.91 32.71
C LYS A 15 -30.95 67.95 31.56
N SER A 16 -31.68 68.44 30.55
CA SER A 16 -32.02 67.62 29.37
C SER A 16 -30.79 67.25 28.54
N GLN A 17 -29.85 68.18 28.41
CA GLN A 17 -28.57 67.95 27.74
C GLN A 17 -27.71 66.95 28.51
N LEU A 18 -27.66 67.04 29.84
CA LEU A 18 -26.96 66.09 30.70
C LEU A 18 -27.50 64.67 30.54
N ASN A 19 -28.82 64.51 30.58
CA ASN A 19 -29.47 63.21 30.37
C ASN A 19 -29.20 62.62 28.97
N SER A 20 -29.16 63.48 27.94
CA SER A 20 -28.80 63.09 26.57
C SER A 20 -27.34 62.62 26.49
N LEU A 21 -26.42 63.31 27.16
CA LEU A 21 -25.00 62.93 27.21
C LEU A 21 -24.78 61.62 27.98
N ASP A 22 -25.50 61.39 29.08
CA ASP A 22 -25.42 60.13 29.83
C ASP A 22 -25.96 58.95 29.00
N LEU A 23 -27.07 59.16 28.28
CA LEU A 23 -27.60 58.16 27.35
C LEU A 23 -26.60 57.86 26.23
N LEU A 24 -26.02 58.91 25.62
CA LEU A 24 -25.01 58.76 24.58
C LEU A 24 -23.82 57.96 25.09
N ARG A 25 -23.30 58.30 26.28
CA ARG A 25 -22.19 57.59 26.92
C ARG A 25 -22.51 56.10 27.14
N SER A 26 -23.70 55.79 27.66
CA SER A 26 -24.15 54.40 27.85
C SER A 26 -24.21 53.63 26.53
N LYS A 27 -24.77 54.24 25.48
CA LYS A 27 -24.85 53.63 24.15
C LYS A 27 -23.47 53.46 23.51
N THR A 28 -22.57 54.43 23.68
CA THR A 28 -21.19 54.33 23.22
C THR A 28 -20.47 53.17 23.89
N GLN A 29 -20.62 53.00 25.21
CA GLN A 29 -20.01 51.87 25.91
C GLN A 29 -20.54 50.53 25.40
N ALA A 30 -21.87 50.39 25.28
CA ALA A 30 -22.48 49.18 24.74
C ALA A 30 -22.03 48.87 23.31
N LEU A 31 -21.83 49.90 22.47
CA LEU A 31 -21.31 49.76 21.12
C LEU A 31 -19.85 49.29 21.13
N VAL A 32 -19.01 49.81 22.02
CA VAL A 32 -17.61 49.39 22.18
C VAL A 32 -17.55 47.93 22.62
N ASP A 33 -18.35 47.53 23.60
CA ASP A 33 -18.40 46.14 24.09
C ASP A 33 -18.90 45.17 23.01
N CYS A 34 -19.92 45.59 22.25
CA CYS A 34 -20.44 44.84 21.10
C CYS A 34 -19.37 44.69 20.02
N LYS A 35 -18.64 45.77 19.69
CA LYS A 35 -17.54 45.73 18.72
C LYS A 35 -16.43 44.78 19.16
N ALA A 36 -16.02 44.82 20.43
CA ALA A 36 -15.00 43.92 20.96
C ALA A 36 -15.44 42.44 20.85
N THR A 37 -16.69 42.17 21.21
CA THR A 37 -17.28 40.82 21.11
C THR A 37 -17.35 40.35 19.65
N LEU A 38 -17.78 41.22 18.73
CA LEU A 38 -17.88 40.90 17.31
C LEU A 38 -16.51 40.59 16.69
N LEU A 39 -15.48 41.37 17.02
CA LEU A 39 -14.12 41.13 16.55
C LEU A 39 -13.60 39.77 17.05
N SER A 40 -13.73 39.50 18.35
CA SER A 40 -13.31 38.22 18.93
C SER A 40 -14.05 37.02 18.31
N LYS A 41 -15.37 37.14 18.12
CA LYS A 41 -16.16 36.06 17.51
C LYS A 41 -15.83 35.86 16.03
N THR A 42 -15.53 36.92 15.29
CA THR A 42 -15.10 36.84 13.89
C THR A 42 -13.76 36.11 13.77
N GLU A 43 -12.79 36.47 14.61
CA GLU A 43 -11.48 35.78 14.63
C GLU A 43 -11.62 34.29 14.96
N ILE A 44 -12.42 33.95 15.97
CA ILE A 44 -12.70 32.54 16.32
C ILE A 44 -13.38 31.84 15.13
N LEU A 45 -14.36 32.48 14.48
CA LEU A 45 -15.07 31.91 13.35
C LEU A 45 -14.13 31.60 12.19
N ASP A 46 -13.26 32.54 11.83
CA ASP A 46 -12.30 32.39 10.73
C ASP A 46 -11.31 31.26 11.03
N ASN A 47 -10.77 31.22 12.26
CA ASN A 47 -9.92 30.12 12.71
C ASN A 47 -10.63 28.76 12.64
N LYS A 48 -11.91 28.69 13.04
CA LYS A 48 -12.69 27.44 12.97
C LYS A 48 -13.00 27.02 11.54
N LYS A 49 -13.25 27.97 10.63
CA LYS A 49 -13.44 27.69 9.20
C LYS A 49 -12.18 27.13 8.56
N SER A 50 -11.02 27.75 8.81
CA SER A 50 -9.73 27.26 8.32
C SER A 50 -9.45 25.84 8.80
N LEU A 51 -9.61 25.56 10.10
CA LEU A 51 -9.43 24.20 10.64
C LEU A 51 -10.41 23.19 10.04
N LEU A 52 -11.65 23.59 9.76
CA LEU A 52 -12.64 22.73 9.13
C LEU A 52 -12.24 22.39 7.69
N GLU A 53 -11.74 23.36 6.93
CA GLU A 53 -11.25 23.17 5.57
C GLU A 53 -10.05 22.23 5.54
N GLU A 54 -9.06 22.44 6.41
CA GLU A 54 -7.90 21.57 6.56
C GLU A 54 -8.30 20.13 6.91
N THR A 55 -9.20 19.97 7.89
CA THR A 55 -9.71 18.66 8.31
C THR A 55 -10.45 17.95 7.17
N ASN A 56 -11.24 18.69 6.38
CA ASN A 56 -11.93 18.13 5.23
C ASN A 56 -10.97 17.72 4.12
N ALA A 57 -9.93 18.51 3.86
CA ALA A 57 -8.90 18.18 2.87
C ALA A 57 -8.15 16.89 3.26
N GLU A 58 -7.76 16.76 4.53
CA GLU A 58 -7.08 15.56 5.03
C GLU A 58 -7.99 14.33 4.97
N LYS A 59 -9.27 14.48 5.35
CA LYS A 59 -10.26 13.40 5.23
C LYS A 59 -10.39 12.91 3.78
N GLN A 60 -10.46 13.82 2.80
CA GLN A 60 -10.53 13.43 1.39
C GLN A 60 -9.26 12.74 0.90
N LYS A 61 -8.09 13.18 1.37
CA LYS A 61 -6.80 12.54 1.07
C LYS A 61 -6.77 11.10 1.60
N LEU A 62 -7.10 10.89 2.86
CA LEU A 62 -7.18 9.56 3.48
C LEU A 62 -8.22 8.66 2.77
N GLN A 63 -9.33 9.21 2.30
CA GLN A 63 -10.31 8.45 1.52
C GLN A 63 -9.73 7.96 0.18
N ARG A 64 -8.93 8.80 -0.51
CA ARG A 64 -8.24 8.41 -1.75
C ARG A 64 -7.21 7.33 -1.49
N GLU A 65 -6.39 7.48 -0.45
CA GLU A 65 -5.39 6.48 -0.05
C GLU A 65 -6.06 5.15 0.31
N LYS A 66 -7.13 5.18 1.10
CA LYS A 66 -7.92 3.99 1.43
C LYS A 66 -8.45 3.27 0.18
N LYS A 67 -8.88 4.00 -0.84
CA LYS A 67 -9.35 3.42 -2.09
C LYS A 67 -8.20 2.73 -2.83
N MET A 68 -7.08 3.42 -2.99
CA MET A 68 -5.88 2.86 -3.64
C MET A 68 -5.38 1.59 -2.94
N LEU A 69 -5.29 1.59 -1.61
CA LEU A 69 -4.87 0.42 -0.85
C LEU A 69 -5.84 -0.76 -1.01
N ARG A 70 -7.15 -0.51 -1.11
CA ARG A 70 -8.13 -1.55 -1.39
C ARG A 70 -7.95 -2.17 -2.77
N GLU A 71 -7.71 -1.35 -3.78
CA GLU A 71 -7.42 -1.81 -5.15
C GLU A 71 -6.15 -2.67 -5.17
N MET A 72 -5.09 -2.24 -4.47
CA MET A 72 -3.87 -3.03 -4.34
C MET A 72 -4.10 -4.39 -3.66
N LEU A 73 -4.88 -4.42 -2.58
CA LEU A 73 -5.22 -5.67 -1.89
C LEU A 73 -6.06 -6.61 -2.77
N GLN A 74 -6.96 -6.05 -3.57
CA GLN A 74 -7.75 -6.83 -4.52
C GLN A 74 -6.86 -7.47 -5.58
N ASN A 75 -5.89 -6.73 -6.13
CA ASN A 75 -4.93 -7.27 -7.10
C ASN A 75 -4.08 -8.40 -6.50
N ILE A 76 -3.53 -8.20 -5.29
CA ILE A 76 -2.77 -9.25 -4.59
C ILE A 76 -3.62 -10.51 -4.40
N THR A 77 -4.90 -10.34 -4.04
CA THR A 77 -5.82 -11.47 -3.86
C THR A 77 -6.05 -12.21 -5.19
N GLN A 78 -6.19 -11.49 -6.29
CA GLN A 78 -6.33 -12.08 -7.62
C GLN A 78 -5.07 -12.84 -8.04
N ASP A 79 -3.89 -12.27 -7.78
CA ASP A 79 -2.61 -12.93 -8.07
C ASP A 79 -2.45 -14.21 -7.25
N LEU A 80 -2.81 -14.20 -5.97
CA LEU A 80 -2.80 -15.39 -5.10
C LEU A 80 -3.73 -16.49 -5.63
N ASN A 81 -4.94 -16.14 -6.06
CA ASN A 81 -5.87 -17.10 -6.65
C ASN A 81 -5.30 -17.70 -7.94
N SER A 82 -4.68 -16.86 -8.78
CA SER A 82 -4.08 -17.29 -10.04
C SER A 82 -2.90 -18.24 -9.79
N ILE A 83 -2.07 -17.97 -8.78
CA ILE A 83 -0.99 -18.86 -8.34
C ILE A 83 -1.58 -20.18 -7.84
N ALA A 84 -2.62 -20.15 -7.01
CA ALA A 84 -3.24 -21.37 -6.49
C ALA A 84 -3.82 -22.27 -7.60
N GLU A 85 -4.41 -21.67 -8.65
CA GLU A 85 -4.87 -22.41 -9.82
C GLU A 85 -3.71 -23.09 -10.57
N VAL A 86 -2.60 -22.36 -10.76
CA VAL A 86 -1.39 -22.91 -11.39
C VAL A 86 -0.76 -24.01 -10.54
N GLU A 87 -0.66 -23.82 -9.22
CA GLU A 87 -0.16 -24.83 -8.28
C GLU A 87 -1.01 -26.10 -8.34
N GLN A 88 -2.33 -25.97 -8.36
CA GLN A 88 -3.24 -27.10 -8.48
C GLN A 88 -3.05 -27.85 -9.81
N SER A 89 -2.91 -27.11 -10.91
CA SER A 89 -2.65 -27.69 -12.24
C SER A 89 -1.33 -28.44 -12.28
N LEU A 90 -0.25 -27.83 -11.77
CA LEU A 90 1.08 -28.44 -11.74
C LEU A 90 1.14 -29.66 -10.81
N ALA A 91 0.44 -29.62 -9.67
CA ALA A 91 0.36 -30.76 -8.77
C ALA A 91 -0.29 -31.97 -9.45
N LYS A 92 -1.39 -31.73 -10.18
CA LYS A 92 -2.08 -32.79 -10.93
C LYS A 92 -1.20 -33.33 -12.07
N GLU A 93 -0.57 -32.44 -12.84
CA GLU A 93 0.32 -32.84 -13.92
C GLU A 93 1.53 -33.64 -13.40
N SER A 94 2.11 -33.23 -12.27
CA SER A 94 3.19 -33.96 -11.61
C SER A 94 2.76 -35.37 -11.21
N GLU A 95 1.57 -35.52 -10.63
CA GLU A 95 1.03 -36.82 -10.24
C GLU A 95 0.76 -37.71 -11.47
N ASP A 96 0.18 -37.15 -12.53
CA ASP A 96 -0.08 -37.86 -13.78
C ASP A 96 1.22 -38.31 -14.47
N LEU A 97 2.25 -37.46 -14.48
CA LEU A 97 3.57 -37.79 -15.00
C LEU A 97 4.26 -38.87 -14.15
N GLU A 98 4.20 -38.77 -12.83
CA GLU A 98 4.78 -39.78 -11.94
C GLU A 98 4.14 -41.16 -12.15
N ARG A 99 2.81 -41.20 -12.27
CA ARG A 99 2.07 -42.43 -12.62
C ARG A 99 2.48 -42.96 -13.99
N SER A 100 2.59 -42.10 -14.99
CA SER A 100 2.99 -42.48 -16.35
C SER A 100 4.41 -43.03 -16.41
N VAL A 101 5.37 -42.36 -15.75
CA VAL A 101 6.77 -42.80 -15.65
C VAL A 101 6.85 -44.15 -14.95
N ASN A 102 6.18 -44.31 -13.81
CA ASN A 102 6.18 -45.58 -13.08
C ASN A 102 5.57 -46.71 -13.91
N LYS A 103 4.48 -46.43 -14.64
CA LYS A 103 3.86 -47.39 -15.55
C LYS A 103 4.82 -47.85 -16.65
N ILE A 104 5.44 -46.91 -17.36
CA ILE A 104 6.41 -47.23 -18.43
C ILE A 104 7.59 -48.01 -17.85
N LYS A 105 8.11 -47.57 -16.69
CA LYS A 105 9.24 -48.22 -16.05
C LYS A 105 8.92 -49.68 -15.71
N MET A 106 7.84 -49.92 -14.95
CA MET A 106 7.51 -51.24 -14.42
C MET A 106 6.92 -52.18 -15.47
N GLU A 107 6.05 -51.70 -16.35
CA GLU A 107 5.32 -52.57 -17.29
C GLU A 107 6.07 -52.79 -18.61
N GLN A 108 6.95 -51.86 -19.01
CA GLN A 108 7.61 -51.91 -20.31
C GLN A 108 9.13 -52.00 -20.19
N TYR A 109 9.77 -51.07 -19.48
CA TYR A 109 11.23 -50.97 -19.47
C TYR A 109 11.90 -52.14 -18.74
N GLU A 110 11.56 -52.39 -17.46
CA GLU A 110 12.21 -53.46 -16.67
C GLU A 110 12.08 -54.84 -17.35
N PRO A 111 10.86 -55.27 -17.80
CA PRO A 111 10.73 -56.57 -18.46
C PRO A 111 11.53 -56.68 -19.75
N LEU A 112 11.59 -55.62 -20.56
CA LEU A 112 12.37 -55.61 -21.79
C LEU A 112 13.87 -55.59 -21.51
N HIS A 113 14.33 -54.84 -20.51
CA HIS A 113 15.74 -54.78 -20.12
C HIS A 113 16.23 -56.14 -19.64
N ASP A 114 15.44 -56.83 -18.82
CA ASP A 114 15.73 -58.17 -18.34
C ASP A 114 15.80 -59.18 -19.49
N GLN A 115 14.79 -59.21 -20.37
CA GLN A 115 14.77 -60.11 -21.53
C GLN A 115 15.96 -59.88 -22.47
N VAL A 116 16.28 -58.62 -22.77
CA VAL A 116 17.43 -58.27 -23.62
C VAL A 116 18.72 -58.72 -22.96
N ASN A 117 18.88 -58.51 -21.66
CA ASN A 117 20.07 -58.92 -20.94
C ASN A 117 20.21 -60.44 -20.85
N GLU A 118 19.13 -61.19 -20.69
CA GLU A 118 19.14 -62.65 -20.78
C GLU A 118 19.66 -63.11 -22.15
N ILE A 119 19.12 -62.57 -23.24
CA ILE A 119 19.55 -62.89 -24.61
C ILE A 119 21.04 -62.53 -24.81
N ARG A 120 21.48 -61.36 -24.33
CA ARG A 120 22.88 -60.94 -24.44
C ARG A 120 23.82 -61.90 -23.71
N VAL A 121 23.48 -62.28 -22.48
CA VAL A 121 24.28 -63.23 -21.69
C VAL A 121 24.34 -64.60 -22.36
N GLN A 122 23.22 -65.10 -22.90
CA GLN A 122 23.19 -66.36 -23.65
C GLN A 122 24.10 -66.34 -24.89
N ASN A 123 24.28 -65.16 -25.50
CA ASN A 123 25.19 -64.95 -26.64
C ASN A 123 26.62 -64.54 -26.23
N GLY A 124 26.98 -64.63 -24.94
CA GLY A 124 28.31 -64.29 -24.44
C GLY A 124 28.63 -62.79 -24.39
N MET A 125 27.61 -61.93 -24.51
CA MET A 125 27.74 -60.47 -24.43
C MET A 125 27.50 -59.96 -23.00
N THR A 126 28.06 -58.78 -22.69
CA THR A 126 27.82 -58.09 -21.43
C THR A 126 26.43 -57.46 -21.37
N LYS A 127 25.88 -57.34 -20.15
CA LYS A 127 24.59 -56.68 -19.88
C LYS A 127 24.65 -55.19 -20.22
N LEU A 128 23.51 -54.66 -20.63
CA LEU A 128 23.33 -53.23 -20.85
C LEU A 128 23.25 -52.47 -19.52
N PRO A 129 23.78 -51.24 -19.45
CA PRO A 129 23.58 -50.36 -18.30
C PRO A 129 22.10 -50.04 -18.09
N HIS A 130 21.73 -49.73 -16.86
CA HIS A 130 20.36 -49.44 -16.47
C HIS A 130 20.04 -47.97 -16.69
N ILE A 131 18.80 -47.65 -17.11
CA ILE A 131 18.32 -46.28 -17.33
C ILE A 131 18.51 -45.35 -16.12
N GLN A 132 18.58 -45.88 -14.90
CA GLN A 132 18.82 -45.11 -13.69
C GLN A 132 20.16 -44.36 -13.73
N GLN A 133 21.19 -44.97 -14.31
CA GLN A 133 22.51 -44.33 -14.45
C GLN A 133 22.46 -43.14 -15.41
N GLU A 134 21.68 -43.24 -16.50
CA GLU A 134 21.48 -42.13 -17.44
C GLU A 134 20.66 -41.01 -16.82
N LEU A 135 19.61 -41.36 -16.05
CA LEU A 135 18.79 -40.38 -15.32
C LEU A 135 19.63 -39.59 -14.29
N GLU A 136 20.49 -40.26 -13.55
CA GLU A 136 21.39 -39.62 -12.58
C GLU A 136 22.38 -38.68 -13.26
N ALA A 137 22.96 -39.08 -14.39
CA ALA A 137 23.86 -38.23 -15.17
C ALA A 137 23.15 -36.98 -15.70
N GLN A 138 21.92 -37.12 -16.20
CA GLN A 138 21.10 -35.97 -16.63
C GLN A 138 20.75 -35.05 -15.46
N MET A 139 20.34 -35.61 -14.32
CA MET A 139 20.03 -34.83 -13.12
C MET A 139 21.25 -34.03 -12.64
N ALA A 140 22.43 -34.65 -12.64
CA ALA A 140 23.68 -33.97 -12.29
C ALA A 140 23.97 -32.79 -13.23
N LYS A 141 23.72 -32.95 -14.54
CA LYS A 141 23.86 -31.88 -15.53
C LYS A 141 22.89 -30.73 -15.26
N ILE A 142 21.61 -31.03 -15.00
CA ILE A 142 20.59 -30.00 -14.70
C ILE A 142 20.97 -29.21 -13.44
N LEU A 143 21.43 -29.90 -12.39
CA LEU A 143 21.87 -29.26 -11.15
C LEU A 143 23.10 -28.36 -11.38
N GLU A 144 24.01 -28.77 -12.25
CA GLU A 144 25.18 -27.96 -12.62
C GLU A 144 24.76 -26.70 -13.40
N GLU A 145 23.88 -26.84 -14.40
CA GLU A 145 23.34 -25.70 -15.13
C GLU A 145 22.63 -24.71 -14.19
N ARG A 146 21.90 -25.21 -13.19
CA ARG A 146 21.25 -24.39 -12.17
C ARG A 146 22.27 -23.63 -11.31
N ARG A 147 23.34 -24.30 -10.86
CA ARG A 147 24.43 -23.65 -10.11
C ARG A 147 25.09 -22.53 -10.92
N MET A 148 25.37 -22.78 -12.19
CA MET A 148 26.00 -21.80 -13.07
C MET A 148 25.12 -20.56 -13.28
N LYS A 149 23.81 -20.73 -13.42
CA LYS A 149 22.86 -19.61 -13.51
C LYS A 149 22.86 -18.75 -12.25
N TRP A 150 22.83 -19.38 -11.06
CA TRP A 150 22.91 -18.65 -9.79
C TRP A 150 24.19 -17.84 -9.65
N GLN A 151 25.35 -18.42 -10.00
CA GLN A 151 26.62 -17.71 -9.96
C GLN A 151 26.67 -16.51 -10.93
N GLN A 152 26.02 -16.61 -12.09
CA GLN A 152 25.90 -15.51 -13.06
C GLN A 152 25.00 -14.37 -12.55
N GLU A 153 23.90 -14.70 -11.89
CA GLU A 153 23.00 -13.70 -11.28
C GLU A 153 23.69 -12.95 -10.13
N GLU A 154 24.45 -13.65 -9.30
CA GLU A 154 25.17 -13.07 -8.17
C GLU A 154 26.33 -12.16 -8.60
N SER A 155 27.10 -12.58 -9.61
CA SER A 155 28.16 -11.76 -10.20
C SER A 155 27.63 -10.52 -10.95
N SER A 156 26.42 -10.60 -11.52
CA SER A 156 25.72 -9.45 -12.10
C SER A 156 25.25 -8.45 -11.04
N ASN A 157 24.77 -8.94 -9.90
CA ASN A 157 24.34 -8.10 -8.77
C ASN A 157 25.52 -7.41 -8.05
N ASN A 158 26.67 -8.09 -7.93
CA ASN A 158 27.87 -7.50 -7.33
C ASN A 158 28.50 -6.40 -8.20
N LYS A 159 28.46 -6.52 -9.54
CA LYS A 159 28.89 -5.43 -10.45
C LYS A 159 28.05 -4.16 -10.26
N ARG A 160 26.74 -4.30 -10.07
CA ARG A 160 25.82 -3.17 -9.83
C ARG A 160 26.09 -2.45 -8.50
N LYS A 161 26.48 -3.18 -7.44
CA LYS A 161 26.87 -2.58 -6.15
C LYS A 161 28.19 -1.81 -6.23
N SER A 162 29.18 -2.31 -6.98
CA SER A 162 30.49 -1.64 -7.12
C SER A 162 30.45 -0.30 -7.88
N ASN A 163 29.47 -0.11 -8.77
CA ASN A 163 29.29 1.15 -9.51
C ASN A 163 28.55 2.22 -8.70
N LYS A 164 27.86 1.85 -7.60
CA LYS A 164 27.14 2.81 -6.74
C LYS A 164 28.05 3.43 -5.67
N SER A 165 29.13 2.76 -5.28
CA SER A 165 30.11 3.25 -4.30
C SER A 165 31.17 4.20 -4.88
N ARG A 166 31.25 4.35 -6.21
CA ARG A 166 32.20 5.26 -6.89
C ARG A 166 31.62 6.62 -7.26
N LYS A 167 30.38 6.94 -6.84
CA LYS A 167 29.66 8.16 -7.19
C LYS A 167 29.34 9.10 -6.01
N ASN A 168 29.88 8.81 -4.83
CA ASN A 168 29.85 9.72 -3.68
C ASN A 168 31.25 10.26 -3.41
#